data_AF-A0A2E3G8D3-F1
#
_entry.id   AF-A0A2E3G8D3-F1
#
_cell.length_a   1.000
_cell.length_b   1.000
_cell.length_c   1.000
_cell.angle_alpha   90.00
_cell.angle_beta   90.00
_cell.angle_gamma   90.00
#
_symmetry.space_group_name_H-M   'P 1'
#
loop_
_entity.id
_entity.type
_entity.pdbx_description
1 polymer ?
#
loop_
_entity_poly.entity_id
_entity_poly.type
_entity_poly.pdbx_seq_one_letter_code
_entity_poly.pdbx_strand_id
1 'polypeptide(L)'
;MDTDSYGIGNNADTDDDGDGVNDTSDAFSLDSTETVDTDGDGVGNNADTDDYDVNDTSDAFPLDSTESVDTDGDRLGDNEEVSVGSDHNNTPNTKAQLELMLANYYEANTPEACKNINNWNTNQITDINKLFHEKTLFNCDISNWDVTNVTDMTQMFHSANTFNQDLSNWKVSSVTSCDLFSQYSGLDNAYLPNFTNCP
;
A
#
# COMPACT_ATOMS: atom_id res chain seq x y z
N MET A 1 34.23 -5.88 31.36
CA MET A 1 33.25 -5.05 30.67
C MET A 1 31.90 -5.68 31.02
N ASP A 2 30.93 -4.83 31.28
CA ASP A 2 29.57 -5.17 31.71
C ASP A 2 28.74 -4.03 31.11
N THR A 3 28.08 -4.31 29.99
CA THR A 3 27.58 -3.29 29.06
C THR A 3 26.18 -2.81 29.44
N ASP A 4 25.32 -3.72 29.89
CA ASP A 4 24.01 -3.43 30.47
C ASP A 4 24.03 -3.02 31.96
N SER A 5 25.15 -3.22 32.66
CA SER A 5 25.32 -2.98 34.10
C SER A 5 24.42 -3.83 35.01
N TYR A 6 23.99 -5.02 34.58
CA TYR A 6 23.24 -5.99 35.40
C TYR A 6 24.13 -6.87 36.29
N GLY A 7 25.46 -6.67 36.24
CA GLY A 7 26.41 -7.28 37.19
C GLY A 7 26.92 -8.65 36.76
N ILE A 8 26.63 -9.06 35.54
CA ILE A 8 27.25 -10.19 34.84
C ILE A 8 28.15 -9.58 33.76
N GLY A 9 29.38 -10.07 33.65
CA GLY A 9 30.30 -9.54 32.64
C GLY A 9 29.96 -10.13 31.26
N ASN A 10 30.23 -9.36 30.21
CA ASN A 10 29.97 -9.74 28.81
C ASN A 10 30.51 -11.11 28.35
N ASN A 11 31.45 -11.69 29.10
CA ASN A 11 32.01 -13.01 28.80
C ASN A 11 31.17 -14.18 29.35
N ALA A 12 30.13 -13.87 30.12
CA ALA A 12 29.26 -14.81 30.80
C ALA A 12 27.77 -14.40 30.71
N ASP A 13 27.48 -13.18 30.25
CA ASP A 13 26.14 -12.79 29.85
C ASP A 13 25.79 -13.40 28.48
N THR A 14 24.51 -13.48 28.19
CA THR A 14 23.98 -13.96 26.91
C THR A 14 23.16 -12.91 26.17
N ASP A 15 22.95 -11.75 26.79
CA ASP A 15 22.28 -10.55 26.28
C ASP A 15 23.05 -9.36 26.85
N ASP A 16 24.18 -9.07 26.23
CA ASP A 16 25.25 -8.22 26.76
C ASP A 16 24.83 -6.75 26.98
N ASP A 17 23.84 -6.25 26.24
CA ASP A 17 23.31 -4.88 26.35
C ASP A 17 21.90 -4.78 26.93
N GLY A 18 21.23 -5.92 27.14
CA GLY A 18 20.03 -6.05 27.95
C GLY A 18 18.76 -5.54 27.28
N ASP A 19 18.72 -5.51 25.94
CA ASP A 19 17.54 -5.09 25.18
C ASP A 19 16.51 -6.20 24.95
N GLY A 20 16.86 -7.43 25.32
CA GLY A 20 16.01 -8.61 25.28
C GLY A 20 16.27 -9.55 24.09
N VAL A 21 17.29 -9.29 23.27
CA VAL A 21 17.77 -10.22 22.23
C VAL A 21 19.11 -10.83 22.65
N ASN A 22 19.22 -12.16 22.59
CA ASN A 22 20.49 -12.80 22.98
C ASN A 22 21.60 -12.51 21.95
N ASP A 23 22.86 -12.37 22.39
CA ASP A 23 24.03 -12.04 21.56
C ASP A 23 24.16 -12.87 20.28
N THR A 24 23.78 -14.15 20.35
CA THR A 24 23.87 -15.07 19.20
C THR A 24 22.87 -14.80 18.08
N SER A 25 21.84 -13.99 18.36
CA SER A 25 20.78 -13.59 17.43
C SER A 25 20.70 -12.07 17.27
N ASP A 26 21.64 -11.37 17.90
CA ASP A 26 21.75 -9.92 17.90
C ASP A 26 22.97 -9.52 17.08
N ALA A 27 22.75 -8.79 15.99
CA ALA A 27 23.85 -8.32 15.16
C ALA A 27 24.75 -7.29 15.87
N PHE A 28 24.21 -6.59 16.88
CA PHE A 28 24.87 -5.54 17.65
C PHE A 28 24.73 -5.78 19.14
N SER A 29 25.27 -6.90 19.63
CA SER A 29 25.15 -7.36 21.02
C SER A 29 25.72 -6.41 22.11
N LEU A 30 26.10 -5.17 21.79
CA LEU A 30 26.60 -4.16 22.73
C LEU A 30 25.85 -2.81 22.60
N ASP A 31 24.85 -2.74 21.73
CA ASP A 31 24.05 -1.54 21.46
C ASP A 31 22.56 -1.86 21.63
N SER A 32 22.06 -1.62 22.84
CA SER A 32 20.68 -1.92 23.26
C SER A 32 19.58 -1.17 22.48
N THR A 33 19.95 -0.39 21.47
CA THR A 33 19.02 0.34 20.62
C THR A 33 18.84 -0.31 19.25
N GLU A 34 19.64 -1.34 18.92
CA GLU A 34 19.64 -2.00 17.64
C GLU A 34 19.97 -3.48 17.75
N THR A 35 19.17 -4.33 17.09
CA THR A 35 19.33 -5.78 17.14
C THR A 35 19.46 -6.41 15.75
N VAL A 36 19.18 -5.64 14.71
CA VAL A 36 19.03 -6.11 13.34
C VAL A 36 20.01 -5.37 12.44
N ASP A 37 20.88 -6.14 11.82
CA ASP A 37 21.64 -5.76 10.63
C ASP A 37 20.98 -6.49 9.45
N THR A 38 20.09 -5.80 8.72
CA THR A 38 19.34 -6.42 7.62
C THR A 38 20.27 -6.86 6.49
N ASP A 39 21.46 -6.26 6.46
CA ASP A 39 22.25 -6.04 5.27
C ASP A 39 23.65 -6.70 5.38
N GLY A 40 24.14 -6.81 6.60
CA GLY A 40 25.35 -7.52 7.00
C GLY A 40 26.64 -6.71 6.85
N ASP A 41 26.58 -5.39 6.72
CA ASP A 41 27.74 -4.50 6.59
C ASP A 41 28.36 -4.10 7.94
N GLY A 42 27.65 -4.34 9.04
CA GLY A 42 28.08 -4.03 10.40
C GLY A 42 27.71 -2.63 10.89
N VAL A 43 26.75 -1.95 10.26
CA VAL A 43 26.01 -0.78 10.77
C VAL A 43 24.55 -1.20 10.99
N GLY A 44 23.98 -0.81 12.12
CA GLY A 44 22.64 -1.26 12.48
C GLY A 44 21.55 -0.36 11.96
N ASN A 45 20.38 -0.92 11.64
CA ASN A 45 19.30 -0.24 10.91
C ASN A 45 18.86 1.13 11.52
N ASN A 46 19.04 1.37 12.81
CA ASN A 46 18.68 2.62 13.49
C ASN A 46 19.70 3.77 13.31
N ALA A 47 20.92 3.42 12.92
CA ALA A 47 22.08 4.30 12.78
C ALA A 47 22.60 4.32 11.34
N ASP A 48 22.23 3.32 10.56
CA ASP A 48 22.40 3.27 9.13
C ASP A 48 21.50 4.32 8.47
N THR A 49 22.09 5.07 7.53
CA THR A 49 21.45 6.15 6.77
C THR A 49 21.63 5.97 5.26
N ASP A 50 22.19 4.82 4.87
CA ASP A 50 22.55 4.42 3.51
C ASP A 50 22.58 2.89 3.38
N ASP A 51 21.39 2.28 3.43
CA ASP A 51 21.16 0.86 3.14
C ASP A 51 21.27 0.54 1.63
N TYR A 52 22.48 0.76 1.09
CA TYR A 52 23.11 0.17 -0.10
C TYR A 52 23.55 1.07 -1.28
N ASP A 53 22.94 2.22 -1.57
CA ASP A 53 23.47 3.28 -2.47
C ASP A 53 22.43 4.43 -2.48
N VAL A 54 22.91 5.67 -2.46
CA VAL A 54 22.15 6.92 -2.30
C VAL A 54 21.51 7.13 -0.90
N ASN A 55 21.78 8.29 -0.29
CA ASN A 55 21.29 8.69 1.03
C ASN A 55 19.74 8.66 1.14
N ASP A 56 19.17 8.18 2.26
CA ASP A 56 17.73 8.08 2.58
C ASP A 56 16.86 9.31 2.29
N THR A 57 17.44 10.50 2.27
CA THR A 57 16.68 11.69 1.83
C THR A 57 16.29 11.63 0.35
N SER A 58 16.82 10.64 -0.38
CA SER A 58 16.63 10.37 -1.81
C SER A 58 16.27 8.92 -2.10
N ASP A 59 16.34 8.00 -1.13
CA ASP A 59 15.93 6.59 -1.28
C ASP A 59 14.51 6.40 -0.74
N ALA A 60 13.64 5.82 -1.57
CA ALA A 60 12.25 5.58 -1.25
C ALA A 60 11.97 4.16 -0.72
N PHE A 61 12.92 3.22 -0.86
CA PHE A 61 12.82 1.82 -0.45
C PHE A 61 14.02 1.33 0.36
N PRO A 62 14.23 1.88 1.56
CA PRO A 62 15.44 1.60 2.34
C PRO A 62 15.60 0.08 2.64
N LEU A 63 14.50 -0.65 2.82
CA LEU A 63 14.54 -2.07 3.16
C LEU A 63 14.62 -3.05 1.95
N ASP A 64 14.72 -2.57 0.70
CA ASP A 64 14.87 -3.40 -0.51
C ASP A 64 16.21 -3.16 -1.21
N SER A 65 17.18 -4.03 -0.94
CA SER A 65 18.54 -4.01 -1.52
C SER A 65 18.63 -4.03 -3.06
N THR A 66 17.52 -4.20 -3.77
CA THR A 66 17.49 -4.23 -5.23
C THR A 66 16.79 -3.03 -5.87
N GLU A 67 16.30 -2.07 -5.07
CA GLU A 67 15.55 -0.93 -5.57
C GLU A 67 15.71 0.31 -4.68
N SER A 68 16.00 1.44 -5.30
CA SER A 68 16.16 2.74 -4.61
C SER A 68 15.35 3.86 -5.26
N VAL A 69 14.63 3.55 -6.34
CA VAL A 69 13.86 4.51 -7.12
C VAL A 69 12.38 4.20 -7.00
N ASP A 70 11.65 5.14 -6.41
CA ASP A 70 10.19 5.20 -6.48
C ASP A 70 9.83 6.23 -7.55
N THR A 71 9.89 5.80 -8.82
CA THR A 71 9.74 6.73 -9.94
C THR A 71 8.40 7.45 -9.90
N ASP A 72 7.37 6.80 -9.33
CA ASP A 72 6.00 7.32 -9.30
C ASP A 72 5.47 7.71 -7.90
N GLY A 73 6.27 7.50 -6.84
CA GLY A 73 6.02 7.97 -5.48
C GLY A 73 5.01 7.11 -4.69
N ASP A 74 4.81 5.86 -5.08
CA ASP A 74 3.75 4.99 -4.57
C ASP A 74 4.16 4.03 -3.45
N ARG A 75 5.46 4.00 -3.12
CA ARG A 75 6.06 3.13 -2.12
C ARG A 75 6.00 1.62 -2.49
N LEU A 76 6.04 1.29 -3.78
CA LEU A 76 6.48 0.00 -4.32
C LEU A 76 7.71 0.16 -5.22
N GLY A 77 8.65 -0.79 -5.11
CA GLY A 77 9.87 -0.75 -5.90
C GLY A 77 9.64 -1.02 -7.40
N ASP A 78 10.32 -0.26 -8.27
CA ASP A 78 10.29 -0.44 -9.73
C ASP A 78 10.72 -1.88 -10.18
N ASN A 79 11.46 -2.61 -9.34
CA ASN A 79 11.91 -4.01 -9.54
C ASN A 79 10.82 -5.09 -9.36
N GLU A 80 9.81 -4.85 -8.53
CA GLU A 80 8.65 -5.72 -8.26
C GLU A 80 7.43 -5.31 -9.11
N GLU A 81 7.54 -4.20 -9.87
CA GLU A 81 6.61 -3.92 -10.95
C GLU A 81 6.70 -4.99 -12.04
N VAL A 82 5.63 -5.76 -12.20
CA VAL A 82 5.47 -6.67 -13.34
C VAL A 82 5.39 -5.85 -14.63
N SER A 83 6.55 -5.64 -15.24
CA SER A 83 6.75 -4.94 -16.49
C SER A 83 5.85 -5.47 -17.62
N VAL A 84 4.75 -4.77 -17.88
CA VAL A 84 4.07 -4.70 -19.18
C VAL A 84 3.60 -3.27 -19.46
N GLY A 85 4.56 -2.37 -19.62
CA GLY A 85 4.28 -1.00 -20.06
C GLY A 85 5.38 -0.07 -19.62
N SER A 86 5.87 0.78 -20.52
CA SER A 86 6.82 1.83 -20.20
C SER A 86 6.11 3.02 -19.54
N ASP A 87 5.38 2.80 -18.45
CA ASP A 87 4.63 3.82 -17.75
C ASP A 87 4.70 3.64 -16.23
N HIS A 88 5.74 4.24 -15.66
CA HIS A 88 5.98 4.53 -14.24
C HIS A 88 4.87 5.46 -13.68
N ASN A 89 3.61 5.03 -13.63
CA ASN A 89 2.50 5.94 -13.33
C ASN A 89 1.26 5.29 -12.70
N ASN A 90 1.40 4.26 -11.88
CA ASN A 90 0.30 3.80 -11.03
C ASN A 90 -1.00 3.50 -11.85
N THR A 91 -0.83 2.84 -13.00
CA THR A 91 -1.89 2.60 -13.99
C THR A 91 -2.28 1.12 -14.00
N PRO A 92 -3.26 0.69 -13.18
CA PRO A 92 -3.85 -0.63 -13.38
C PRO A 92 -4.49 -0.67 -14.77
N ASN A 93 -3.97 -1.53 -15.66
CA ASN A 93 -4.53 -1.71 -17.00
C ASN A 93 -5.56 -2.86 -17.08
N THR A 94 -5.64 -3.66 -16.02
CA THR A 94 -6.66 -4.72 -15.85
C THR A 94 -7.31 -4.66 -14.48
N LYS A 95 -8.52 -5.25 -14.38
CA LYS A 95 -9.20 -5.47 -13.11
C LYS A 95 -8.35 -6.27 -12.12
N ALA A 96 -7.67 -7.31 -12.60
CA ALA A 96 -6.83 -8.16 -11.75
C ALA A 96 -5.67 -7.38 -11.13
N GLN A 97 -5.02 -6.49 -11.90
CA GLN A 97 -4.01 -5.59 -11.34
C GLN A 97 -4.60 -4.62 -10.33
N LEU A 98 -5.76 -4.02 -10.63
CA LEU A 98 -6.45 -3.14 -9.68
C LEU A 98 -6.78 -3.87 -8.37
N GLU A 99 -7.26 -5.12 -8.44
CA GLU A 99 -7.53 -5.97 -7.28
C GLU A 99 -6.25 -6.31 -6.50
N LEU A 100 -5.12 -6.55 -7.18
CA LEU A 100 -3.82 -6.79 -6.55
C LEU A 100 -3.28 -5.54 -5.84
N MET A 101 -3.31 -4.39 -6.50
CA MET A 101 -2.90 -3.11 -5.90
C MET A 101 -3.77 -2.77 -4.67
N LEU A 102 -5.08 -3.03 -4.75
CA LEU A 102 -5.98 -2.91 -3.60
C LEU A 102 -5.75 -3.96 -2.51
N ALA A 103 -5.21 -5.14 -2.82
CA ALA A 103 -4.90 -6.15 -1.79
C ALA A 103 -3.75 -5.69 -0.90
N ASN A 104 -2.66 -5.21 -1.50
CA ASN A 104 -1.52 -4.62 -0.78
C ASN A 104 -1.96 -3.42 0.08
N TYR A 105 -2.92 -2.64 -0.42
CA TYR A 105 -3.55 -1.54 0.31
C TYR A 105 -4.23 -1.98 1.63
N TYR A 106 -4.96 -3.10 1.65
CA TYR A 106 -5.66 -3.57 2.86
C TYR A 106 -4.72 -4.15 3.92
N GLU A 107 -3.56 -4.66 3.51
CA GLU A 107 -2.55 -5.18 4.43
C GLU A 107 -1.78 -4.03 5.11
N ALA A 108 -1.59 -2.90 4.42
CA ALA A 108 -0.83 -1.77 4.93
C ALA A 108 -1.56 -0.92 6.00
N ASN A 109 -2.90 -0.83 6.00
CA ASN A 109 -3.72 -0.14 7.03
C ASN A 109 -3.19 1.22 7.56
N THR A 110 -2.43 1.97 6.75
CA THR A 110 -1.84 3.26 7.12
C THR A 110 -2.70 4.43 6.63
N PRO A 111 -2.78 5.56 7.38
CA PRO A 111 -3.54 6.75 6.99
C PRO A 111 -3.14 7.36 5.64
N GLU A 112 -1.93 7.09 5.16
CA GLU A 112 -1.40 7.53 3.87
C GLU A 112 -2.03 6.79 2.70
N ALA A 113 -2.51 5.56 2.90
CA ALA A 113 -2.98 4.71 1.83
C ALA A 113 -4.12 5.38 1.03
N CYS A 114 -5.13 5.96 1.69
CA CYS A 114 -6.23 6.64 0.99
C CYS A 114 -5.77 7.87 0.18
N LYS A 115 -4.57 8.43 0.42
CA LYS A 115 -4.10 9.66 -0.25
C LYS A 115 -3.57 9.44 -1.66
N ASN A 116 -3.23 8.20 -2.04
CA ASN A 116 -2.63 7.91 -3.34
C ASN A 116 -3.60 7.25 -4.33
N ILE A 117 -4.54 6.44 -3.85
CA ILE A 117 -5.42 5.68 -4.75
C ILE A 117 -6.27 6.56 -5.66
N ASN A 118 -6.58 7.80 -5.25
CA ASN A 118 -7.38 8.73 -6.06
C ASN A 118 -6.64 9.19 -7.33
N ASN A 119 -5.31 9.04 -7.36
CA ASN A 119 -4.46 9.44 -8.49
C ASN A 119 -4.22 8.31 -9.49
N TRP A 120 -4.67 7.10 -9.20
CA TRP A 120 -4.51 5.96 -10.09
C TRP A 120 -5.20 6.20 -11.44
N ASN A 121 -4.48 5.91 -12.51
CA ASN A 121 -5.03 6.00 -13.85
C ASN A 121 -5.79 4.70 -14.18
N THR A 122 -7.12 4.76 -14.11
CA THR A 122 -8.00 3.60 -14.35
C THR A 122 -8.55 3.54 -15.78
N ASN A 123 -8.06 4.38 -16.69
CA ASN A 123 -8.72 4.62 -17.98
C ASN A 123 -8.72 3.40 -18.92
N GLN A 124 -7.88 2.39 -18.71
CA GLN A 124 -7.85 1.19 -19.54
C GLN A 124 -8.79 0.09 -19.04
N ILE A 125 -9.33 0.23 -17.83
CA ILE A 125 -10.13 -0.81 -17.18
C ILE A 125 -11.57 -0.76 -17.71
N THR A 126 -12.05 -1.91 -18.17
CA THR A 126 -13.42 -2.04 -18.72
C THR A 126 -14.40 -2.73 -17.78
N ASP A 127 -13.92 -3.40 -16.73
CA ASP A 127 -14.72 -4.14 -15.74
C ASP A 127 -14.19 -3.85 -14.32
N ILE A 128 -15.05 -3.36 -13.44
CA ILE A 128 -14.77 -3.15 -12.01
C ILE A 128 -15.88 -3.73 -11.12
N ASN A 129 -16.57 -4.77 -11.61
CA ASN A 129 -17.61 -5.44 -10.85
C ASN A 129 -17.06 -5.95 -9.50
N LYS A 130 -17.85 -5.84 -8.44
CA LYS A 130 -17.53 -6.32 -7.09
C LYS A 130 -16.21 -5.81 -6.48
N LEU A 131 -15.55 -4.81 -7.07
CA LEU A 131 -14.21 -4.38 -6.66
C LEU A 131 -14.12 -4.05 -5.16
N PHE A 132 -15.18 -3.45 -4.62
CA PHE A 132 -15.32 -3.12 -3.20
C PHE A 132 -16.48 -3.86 -2.51
N HIS A 133 -16.88 -5.01 -3.05
CA HIS A 133 -17.92 -5.85 -2.46
C HIS A 133 -17.54 -6.26 -1.03
N GLU A 134 -18.43 -6.00 -0.06
CA GLU A 134 -18.24 -6.30 1.36
C GLU A 134 -17.00 -5.65 2.01
N LYS A 135 -16.41 -4.62 1.39
CA LYS A 135 -15.31 -3.85 1.99
C LYS A 135 -15.86 -2.86 3.01
N THR A 136 -16.26 -3.39 4.17
CA THR A 136 -17.02 -2.68 5.21
C THR A 136 -16.29 -1.51 5.87
N LEU A 137 -14.97 -1.42 5.72
CA LEU A 137 -14.14 -0.33 6.25
C LEU A 137 -13.61 0.63 5.17
N PHE A 138 -13.85 0.33 3.89
CA PHE A 138 -13.36 1.16 2.79
C PHE A 138 -14.14 2.48 2.73
N ASN A 139 -13.41 3.60 2.72
CA ASN A 139 -13.99 4.93 2.54
C ASN A 139 -12.98 5.93 1.93
N CYS A 140 -12.06 5.45 1.11
CA CYS A 140 -11.06 6.30 0.48
C CYS A 140 -11.62 7.03 -0.73
N ASP A 141 -11.13 8.25 -0.95
CA ASP A 141 -11.50 9.07 -2.10
C ASP A 141 -11.02 8.41 -3.40
N ILE A 142 -11.96 8.22 -4.33
CA ILE A 142 -11.76 7.67 -5.68
C ILE A 142 -12.52 8.52 -6.71
N SER A 143 -12.90 9.74 -6.33
CA SER A 143 -13.70 10.65 -7.16
C SER A 143 -13.03 11.04 -8.48
N ASN A 144 -11.69 10.92 -8.57
CA ASN A 144 -10.91 11.24 -9.77
C ASN A 144 -10.69 10.06 -10.72
N TRP A 145 -11.12 8.84 -10.37
CA TRP A 145 -10.96 7.68 -11.25
C TRP A 145 -11.64 7.90 -12.61
N ASP A 146 -10.91 7.62 -13.69
CA ASP A 146 -11.45 7.64 -15.04
C ASP A 146 -12.17 6.31 -15.32
N VAL A 147 -13.50 6.34 -15.22
CA VAL A 147 -14.37 5.20 -15.49
C VAL A 147 -15.02 5.24 -16.88
N THR A 148 -14.54 6.09 -17.80
CA THR A 148 -15.19 6.31 -19.11
C THR A 148 -15.25 5.06 -19.99
N ASN A 149 -14.32 4.12 -19.81
CA ASN A 149 -14.26 2.85 -20.54
C ASN A 149 -14.90 1.67 -19.80
N VAL A 150 -15.38 1.88 -18.56
CA VAL A 150 -16.01 0.83 -17.75
C VAL A 150 -17.39 0.50 -18.31
N THR A 151 -17.66 -0.81 -18.42
CA THR A 151 -18.91 -1.37 -18.93
C THR A 151 -19.71 -2.12 -17.87
N ASP A 152 -19.04 -2.68 -16.85
CA ASP A 152 -19.65 -3.41 -15.74
C ASP A 152 -19.19 -2.87 -14.37
N MET A 153 -20.18 -2.45 -13.57
CA MET A 153 -20.05 -1.99 -12.18
C MET A 153 -20.98 -2.78 -11.23
N THR A 154 -21.41 -3.98 -11.65
CA THR A 154 -22.31 -4.83 -10.85
C THR A 154 -21.74 -5.07 -9.46
N GLN A 155 -22.55 -4.80 -8.42
CA GLN A 155 -22.19 -5.00 -7.02
C GLN A 155 -20.90 -4.29 -6.56
N MET A 156 -20.45 -3.24 -7.26
CA MET A 156 -19.14 -2.59 -6.99
C MET A 156 -18.94 -2.21 -5.52
N PHE A 157 -19.94 -1.65 -4.85
CA PHE A 157 -19.96 -1.25 -3.44
C PHE A 157 -21.02 -2.00 -2.63
N HIS A 158 -21.51 -3.14 -3.10
CA HIS A 158 -22.53 -3.89 -2.37
C HIS A 158 -22.01 -4.26 -0.97
N SER A 159 -22.76 -3.90 0.07
CA SER A 159 -22.37 -4.09 1.48
C SER A 159 -21.09 -3.36 1.93
N ALA A 160 -20.63 -2.32 1.21
CA ALA A 160 -19.52 -1.45 1.64
C ALA A 160 -20.02 -0.39 2.64
N ASN A 161 -20.26 -0.78 3.89
CA ASN A 161 -21.07 -0.01 4.84
C ASN A 161 -20.55 1.40 5.16
N THR A 162 -19.23 1.63 5.14
CA THR A 162 -18.62 2.94 5.46
C THR A 162 -18.42 3.85 4.26
N PHE A 163 -18.52 3.31 3.04
CA PHE A 163 -18.15 4.04 1.84
C PHE A 163 -19.17 5.14 1.53
N ASN A 164 -18.72 6.40 1.49
CA ASN A 164 -19.58 7.57 1.25
C ASN A 164 -18.84 8.73 0.55
N GLN A 165 -18.05 8.40 -0.48
CA GLN A 165 -17.35 9.40 -1.29
C GLN A 165 -18.22 9.94 -2.42
N ASP A 166 -17.98 11.18 -2.85
CA ASP A 166 -18.74 11.82 -3.93
C ASP A 166 -18.30 11.30 -5.31
N LEU A 167 -19.14 10.47 -5.93
CA LEU A 167 -18.92 9.90 -7.27
C LEU A 167 -19.80 10.56 -8.33
N SER A 168 -20.48 11.67 -8.02
CA SER A 168 -21.42 12.32 -8.93
C SER A 168 -20.78 12.84 -10.24
N ASN A 169 -19.46 13.01 -10.23
CA ASN A 169 -18.67 13.44 -11.39
C ASN A 169 -18.27 12.31 -12.34
N TRP A 170 -18.46 11.04 -11.95
CA TRP A 170 -18.08 9.90 -12.78
C TRP A 170 -18.88 9.85 -14.09
N LYS A 171 -18.15 9.69 -15.20
CA LYS A 171 -18.73 9.59 -16.55
C LYS A 171 -19.08 8.13 -16.87
N VAL A 172 -20.29 7.72 -16.49
CA VAL A 172 -20.77 6.33 -16.59
C VAL A 172 -21.57 6.02 -17.87
N SER A 173 -21.38 6.79 -18.94
CA SER A 173 -22.15 6.60 -20.20
C SER A 173 -21.89 5.26 -20.88
N SER A 174 -20.78 4.61 -20.61
CA SER A 174 -20.39 3.31 -21.17
C SER A 174 -20.89 2.12 -20.34
N VAL A 175 -21.36 2.36 -19.11
CA VAL A 175 -21.79 1.31 -18.19
C VAL A 175 -23.13 0.74 -18.64
N THR A 176 -23.17 -0.57 -18.85
CA THR A 176 -24.38 -1.32 -19.24
C THR A 176 -24.88 -2.26 -18.16
N SER A 177 -24.07 -2.50 -17.12
CA SER A 177 -24.39 -3.39 -15.99
C SER A 177 -24.00 -2.70 -14.69
N CYS A 178 -24.96 -2.42 -13.81
CA CYS A 178 -24.70 -1.85 -12.49
C CYS A 178 -25.71 -2.32 -11.43
N ASP A 179 -26.22 -3.55 -11.59
CA ASP A 179 -27.12 -4.15 -10.63
C ASP A 179 -26.50 -4.15 -9.23
N LEU A 180 -27.29 -3.75 -8.23
CA LEU A 180 -26.88 -3.71 -6.82
C LEU A 180 -25.62 -2.87 -6.56
N PHE A 181 -25.28 -1.90 -7.43
CA PHE A 181 -24.08 -1.07 -7.39
C PHE A 181 -23.65 -0.66 -5.97
N SER A 182 -24.58 -0.13 -5.18
CA SER A 182 -24.33 0.41 -3.84
C SER A 182 -25.31 -0.08 -2.77
N GLN A 183 -26.06 -1.17 -3.03
CA GLN A 183 -27.03 -1.68 -2.05
C GLN A 183 -26.33 -2.08 -0.75
N TYR A 184 -26.86 -1.63 0.40
CA TYR A 184 -26.28 -1.80 1.74
C TYR A 184 -24.92 -1.12 1.97
N SER A 185 -24.51 -0.20 1.10
CA SER A 185 -23.37 0.69 1.35
C SER A 185 -23.75 1.92 2.17
N GLY A 186 -22.75 2.71 2.57
CA GLY A 186 -22.94 4.03 3.19
C GLY A 186 -23.17 5.17 2.20
N LEU A 187 -23.22 4.90 0.90
CA LEU A 187 -23.16 5.90 -0.16
C LEU A 187 -24.47 6.70 -0.24
N ASP A 188 -24.37 8.01 -0.04
CA ASP A 188 -25.51 8.92 -0.16
C ASP A 188 -26.02 8.97 -1.60
N ASN A 189 -27.34 9.12 -1.78
CA ASN A 189 -27.95 9.22 -3.09
C ASN A 189 -27.49 10.47 -3.87
N ALA A 190 -27.08 11.54 -3.19
CA ALA A 190 -26.51 12.73 -3.81
C ALA A 190 -25.11 12.50 -4.42
N TYR A 191 -24.42 11.45 -3.99
CA TYR A 191 -23.06 11.09 -4.42
C TYR A 191 -23.03 9.98 -5.48
N LEU A 192 -24.20 9.52 -5.93
CA LEU A 192 -24.28 8.49 -6.96
C LEU A 192 -23.91 9.04 -8.35
N PRO A 193 -23.20 8.25 -9.18
CA PRO A 193 -23.07 8.54 -10.59
C PRO A 193 -24.44 8.56 -11.30
N ASN A 194 -24.55 9.35 -12.36
CA ASN A 194 -25.76 9.41 -13.16
C ASN A 194 -25.81 8.27 -14.19
N PHE A 195 -26.28 7.09 -13.78
CA PHE A 195 -26.48 5.94 -14.67
C PHE A 195 -27.66 6.17 -15.63
N THR A 196 -27.38 6.36 -16.91
CA THR A 196 -28.41 6.51 -17.94
C THR A 196 -28.76 5.21 -18.66
N ASN A 197 -27.90 4.19 -18.54
CA ASN A 197 -27.97 2.94 -19.31
C ASN A 197 -28.14 1.68 -18.43
N CYS A 198 -28.32 1.84 -17.12
CA CYS A 198 -28.69 0.76 -16.22
C CYS A 198 -30.19 0.82 -15.90
N PRO A 199 -30.96 -0.24 -16.18
CA PRO A 199 -32.38 -0.31 -15.86
C PRO A 199 -32.66 -0.57 -14.36
#